data_AF-A0A119CZD3-F1
#
_entry.id   AF-A0A119CZD3-F1
#
_cell.length_a   1.000
_cell.length_b   1.000
_cell.length_c   1.000
_cell.angle_alpha   90.00
_cell.angle_beta   90.00
_cell.angle_gamma   90.00
#
_symmetry.space_group_name_H-M   'P 1'
#
loop_
_entity.id
_entity.type
_entity.pdbx_description
1 polymer ?
#
loop_
_entity_poly.entity_id
_entity_poly.type
_entity_poly.pdbx_seq_one_letter_code
_entity_poly.pdbx_strand_id
1 'polypeptide(L)'
;MKSVLCSLFVVSVISLSGCAAPQNNFASKVKAEGEQHLDLSQQWEQGQKDLRKGNSLLIDGRELIGKGKNQIREGEALIAQAKQAAQQQRQLFQSMANTLNSAQNGARAALLVDKLDDIADLWEDADDKYTDGKELIEEGNTNVAEGESSIEQGQNMVTSGRSRMQQAESTYQQRTGKGLVEQMHLEEQPSEFN
;
A
#
# COMPACT_ATOMS: atom_id res chain seq x y z
N MET A 1 49.93 -80.33 -2.89
CA MET A 1 50.26 -80.20 -4.32
C MET A 1 50.52 -78.72 -4.62
N LYS A 2 51.74 -78.44 -5.12
CA LYS A 2 52.23 -77.26 -5.85
C LYS A 2 52.24 -75.89 -5.16
N SER A 3 53.49 -75.52 -4.86
CA SER A 3 54.06 -74.26 -4.40
C SER A 3 54.19 -73.19 -5.51
N VAL A 4 54.77 -72.03 -5.11
CA VAL A 4 55.46 -70.95 -5.85
C VAL A 4 54.70 -69.60 -5.75
N LEU A 5 55.05 -68.60 -4.91
CA LEU A 5 56.30 -67.86 -4.58
C LEU A 5 56.60 -66.67 -5.55
N CYS A 6 56.95 -65.51 -4.96
CA CYS A 6 57.60 -64.30 -5.53
C CYS A 6 56.70 -63.32 -6.32
N SER A 7 56.74 -61.98 -6.21
CA SER A 7 57.70 -61.04 -5.60
C SER A 7 57.08 -59.64 -5.40
N LEU A 8 57.57 -58.95 -4.37
CA LEU A 8 57.78 -57.50 -4.20
C LEU A 8 57.30 -56.53 -5.32
N PHE A 9 56.47 -55.54 -4.96
CA PHE A 9 56.78 -54.14 -5.27
C PHE A 9 56.12 -53.20 -4.25
N VAL A 10 56.99 -52.44 -3.57
CA VAL A 10 56.70 -51.34 -2.64
C VAL A 10 56.31 -50.12 -3.46
N VAL A 11 55.10 -49.56 -3.27
CA VAL A 11 54.86 -48.11 -3.34
C VAL A 11 53.69 -47.76 -2.41
N SER A 12 54.00 -47.40 -1.17
CA SER A 12 53.10 -46.66 -0.30
C SER A 12 53.06 -45.20 -0.75
N VAL A 13 52.11 -44.82 -1.59
CA VAL A 13 51.78 -43.39 -1.79
C VAL A 13 50.84 -42.99 -0.68
N ILE A 14 51.41 -42.31 0.32
CA ILE A 14 50.70 -41.57 1.34
C ILE A 14 50.03 -40.38 0.64
N SER A 15 48.75 -40.49 0.33
CA SER A 15 47.91 -39.33 -0.01
C SER A 15 47.45 -38.71 1.30
N LEU A 16 48.28 -37.83 1.87
CA LEU A 16 47.85 -36.86 2.87
C LEU A 16 46.73 -36.03 2.24
N SER A 17 45.48 -36.33 2.61
CA SER A 17 44.35 -35.43 2.39
C SER A 17 44.66 -34.15 3.14
N GLY A 18 45.15 -33.15 2.42
CA GLY A 18 45.40 -31.82 2.96
C GLY A 18 44.08 -31.24 3.45
N CYS A 19 43.88 -31.25 4.76
CA CYS A 19 43.03 -30.28 5.42
C CYS A 19 43.64 -28.91 5.12
N ALA A 20 43.22 -28.26 4.03
CA ALA A 20 43.39 -26.84 3.85
C ALA A 20 42.51 -26.15 4.90
N ALA A 21 43.02 -26.07 6.13
CA ALA A 21 42.45 -25.23 7.16
C ALA A 21 42.38 -23.80 6.58
N PRO A 22 41.23 -23.10 6.68
CA PRO A 22 41.13 -21.73 6.18
C PRO A 22 42.25 -20.91 6.83
N GLN A 23 43.11 -20.32 6.00
CA GLN A 23 44.21 -19.49 6.49
C GLN A 23 43.60 -18.25 7.15
N ASN A 24 43.52 -18.28 8.49
CA ASN A 24 43.20 -17.14 9.35
C ASN A 24 44.35 -16.12 9.32
N ASN A 25 44.51 -15.39 8.21
CA ASN A 25 45.42 -14.26 8.11
C ASN A 25 44.67 -12.93 8.23
N PHE A 26 45.36 -11.88 8.67
CA PHE A 26 44.77 -10.56 8.91
C PHE A 26 43.92 -10.05 7.73
N ALA A 27 44.40 -10.23 6.49
CA ALA A 27 43.70 -9.80 5.28
C ALA A 27 42.34 -10.52 5.09
N SER A 28 42.28 -11.82 5.34
CA SER A 28 41.02 -12.59 5.28
C SER A 28 40.00 -12.14 6.33
N LYS A 29 40.46 -11.77 7.53
CA LYS A 29 39.62 -11.23 8.60
C LYS A 29 39.05 -9.85 8.24
N VAL A 30 39.90 -8.93 7.79
CA VAL A 30 39.47 -7.57 7.36
C VAL A 30 38.48 -7.66 6.20
N LYS A 31 38.70 -8.54 5.23
CA LYS A 31 37.76 -8.74 4.12
C LYS A 31 36.40 -9.24 4.60
N ALA A 32 36.39 -10.26 5.47
CA ALA A 32 35.15 -10.82 6.02
C ALA A 32 34.37 -9.79 6.86
N GLU A 33 35.06 -9.00 7.69
CA GLU A 33 34.45 -7.92 8.45
C GLU A 33 33.88 -6.83 7.52
N GLY A 34 34.62 -6.45 6.47
CA GLY A 34 34.17 -5.48 5.47
C GLY A 34 32.91 -5.92 4.69
N GLU A 35 32.88 -7.16 4.19
CA GLU A 35 31.71 -7.73 3.51
C GLU A 35 30.48 -7.79 4.44
N GLN A 36 30.70 -8.10 5.72
CA GLN A 36 29.64 -8.15 6.73
C GLN A 36 29.11 -6.77 7.14
N HIS A 37 29.96 -5.74 7.18
CA HIS A 37 29.52 -4.36 7.42
C HIS A 37 28.72 -3.81 6.22
N LEU A 38 29.11 -4.19 4.99
CA LEU A 38 28.36 -3.85 3.79
C LEU A 38 26.95 -4.46 3.82
N ASP A 39 26.81 -5.73 4.20
CA ASP A 39 25.50 -6.39 4.34
C ASP A 39 24.59 -5.67 5.36
N LEU A 40 25.11 -5.30 6.53
CA LEU A 40 24.33 -4.55 7.53
C LEU A 40 23.88 -3.17 7.00
N SER A 41 24.78 -2.47 6.31
CA SER A 41 24.46 -1.16 5.72
C SER A 41 23.38 -1.27 4.64
N GLN A 42 23.42 -2.33 3.82
CA GLN A 42 22.42 -2.61 2.79
C GLN A 42 21.05 -2.95 3.40
N GLN A 43 21.03 -3.78 4.45
CA GLN A 43 19.78 -4.10 5.16
C GLN A 43 19.14 -2.85 5.77
N TRP A 44 19.94 -1.97 6.36
CA TRP A 44 19.48 -0.70 6.90
C TRP A 44 18.94 0.24 5.81
N GLU A 45 19.66 0.38 4.70
CA GLU A 45 19.23 1.19 3.55
C GLU A 45 17.93 0.67 2.94
N GLN A 46 17.81 -0.65 2.76
CA GLN A 46 16.59 -1.26 2.27
C GLN A 46 15.42 -1.03 3.24
N GLY A 47 15.66 -1.12 4.56
CA GLY A 47 14.65 -0.79 5.56
C GLY A 47 14.19 0.67 5.51
N GLN A 48 15.10 1.61 5.29
CA GLN A 48 14.74 3.02 5.05
C GLN A 48 13.92 3.20 3.77
N LYS A 49 14.26 2.48 2.69
CA LYS A 49 13.52 2.51 1.44
C LYS A 49 12.09 1.99 1.64
N ASP A 50 11.93 0.91 2.39
CA ASP A 50 10.62 0.34 2.73
C ASP A 50 9.80 1.31 3.60
N LEU A 51 10.42 1.98 4.57
CA LEU A 51 9.78 3.02 5.36
C LEU A 51 9.27 4.18 4.48
N ARG A 52 10.10 4.69 3.58
CA ARG A 52 9.71 5.79 2.66
C ARG A 52 8.56 5.38 1.77
N LYS A 53 8.66 4.20 1.12
CA LYS A 53 7.61 3.68 0.24
C LYS A 53 6.33 3.39 1.02
N GLY A 54 6.44 2.80 2.19
CA GLY A 54 5.31 2.50 3.06
C GLY A 54 4.59 3.77 3.50
N ASN A 55 5.32 4.81 3.93
CA ASN A 55 4.73 6.11 4.28
C ASN A 55 4.05 6.79 3.09
N SER A 56 4.58 6.68 1.87
CA SER A 56 3.90 7.17 0.66
C SER A 56 2.55 6.49 0.48
N LEU A 57 2.52 5.16 0.52
CA LEU A 57 1.28 4.38 0.38
C LEU A 57 0.24 4.72 1.47
N LEU A 58 0.69 5.02 2.70
CA LEU A 58 -0.20 5.47 3.77
C LEU A 58 -0.82 6.85 3.49
N ILE A 59 -0.09 7.76 2.84
CA ILE A 59 -0.58 9.08 2.45
C ILE A 59 -1.56 8.91 1.29
N ASP A 60 -1.13 8.23 0.22
CA ASP A 60 -1.92 8.00 -0.99
C ASP A 60 -3.23 7.29 -0.64
N GLY A 61 -3.18 6.26 0.23
CA GLY A 61 -4.37 5.55 0.65
C GLY A 61 -5.36 6.40 1.46
N ARG A 62 -4.88 7.33 2.28
CA ARG A 62 -5.75 8.27 3.00
C ARG A 62 -6.39 9.29 2.07
N GLU A 63 -5.65 9.75 1.06
CA GLU A 63 -6.17 10.65 0.04
C GLU A 63 -7.29 9.97 -0.77
N LEU A 64 -7.07 8.72 -1.21
CA LEU A 64 -8.08 7.93 -1.91
C LEU A 64 -9.35 7.73 -1.07
N ILE A 65 -9.21 7.37 0.21
CA ILE A 65 -10.37 7.27 1.12
C ILE A 65 -11.09 8.62 1.26
N GLY A 66 -10.35 9.72 1.35
CA GLY A 66 -10.91 11.06 1.41
C GLY A 66 -11.72 11.40 0.16
N LYS A 67 -11.15 11.16 -1.02
CA LYS A 67 -11.82 11.33 -2.32
C LYS A 67 -13.07 10.46 -2.41
N GLY A 68 -12.96 9.18 -2.08
CA GLY A 68 -14.06 8.24 -2.16
C GLY A 68 -15.24 8.62 -1.25
N LYS A 69 -14.96 9.05 -0.02
CA LYS A 69 -16.00 9.56 0.91
C LYS A 69 -16.69 10.81 0.39
N ASN A 70 -15.99 11.66 -0.34
CA ASN A 70 -16.59 12.85 -0.94
C ASN A 70 -17.52 12.48 -2.09
N GLN A 71 -17.10 11.58 -2.98
CA GLN A 71 -17.94 11.08 -4.08
C GLN A 71 -19.19 10.37 -3.56
N ILE A 72 -19.07 9.51 -2.53
CA ILE A 72 -20.23 8.85 -1.91
C ILE A 72 -21.22 9.89 -1.40
N ARG A 73 -20.75 10.91 -0.67
CA ARG A 73 -21.62 11.97 -0.13
C ARG A 73 -22.32 12.75 -1.24
N GLU A 74 -21.60 13.08 -2.30
CA GLU A 74 -22.15 13.78 -3.45
C GLU A 74 -23.20 12.93 -4.17
N GLY A 75 -22.91 11.65 -4.40
CA GLY A 75 -23.85 10.72 -4.99
C GLY A 75 -25.11 10.49 -4.14
N GLU A 76 -24.97 10.38 -2.82
CA GLU A 76 -26.10 10.34 -1.90
C GLU A 76 -26.97 11.60 -1.98
N ALA A 77 -26.34 12.77 -2.12
CA ALA A 77 -27.05 14.04 -2.28
C ALA A 77 -27.82 14.11 -3.61
N LEU A 78 -27.22 13.63 -4.71
CA LEU A 78 -27.90 13.55 -6.01
C LEU A 78 -29.09 12.60 -5.96
N ILE A 79 -28.93 11.41 -5.37
CA ILE A 79 -30.02 10.45 -5.19
C ILE A 79 -31.15 11.03 -4.34
N ALA A 80 -30.83 11.78 -3.29
CA ALA A 80 -31.85 12.45 -2.46
C ALA A 80 -32.62 13.51 -3.25
N GLN A 81 -31.91 14.34 -4.03
CA GLN A 81 -32.51 15.35 -4.89
C GLN A 81 -33.40 14.72 -5.98
N ALA A 82 -32.91 13.69 -6.66
CA ALA A 82 -33.65 12.94 -7.66
C ALA A 82 -34.94 12.35 -7.10
N LYS A 83 -34.88 11.70 -5.92
CA LYS A 83 -36.07 11.14 -5.26
C LYS A 83 -37.10 12.21 -4.91
N GLN A 84 -36.65 13.36 -4.40
CA GLN A 84 -37.55 14.46 -4.08
C GLN A 84 -38.20 15.04 -5.35
N ALA A 85 -37.42 15.24 -6.41
CA ALA A 85 -37.92 15.74 -7.70
C ALA A 85 -38.97 14.79 -8.29
N ALA A 86 -38.65 13.48 -8.38
CA ALA A 86 -39.57 12.47 -8.89
C ALA A 86 -40.89 12.41 -8.07
N GLN A 87 -40.82 12.56 -6.74
CA GLN A 87 -42.02 12.62 -5.91
C GLN A 87 -42.89 13.84 -6.21
N GLN A 88 -42.29 15.02 -6.33
CA GLN A 88 -43.01 16.25 -6.65
C GLN A 88 -43.65 16.17 -8.04
N GLN A 89 -42.88 15.71 -9.02
CA GLN A 89 -43.36 15.55 -10.39
C GLN A 89 -44.48 14.51 -10.49
N ARG A 90 -44.43 13.43 -9.71
CA ARG A 90 -45.53 12.45 -9.62
C ARG A 90 -46.83 13.08 -9.14
N GLN A 91 -46.77 13.94 -8.13
CA GLN A 91 -47.95 14.65 -7.64
C GLN A 91 -48.51 15.62 -8.68
N LEU A 92 -47.63 16.36 -9.37
CA LEU A 92 -48.01 17.26 -10.45
C LEU A 92 -48.65 16.50 -11.61
N PHE A 93 -48.05 15.38 -12.04
CA PHE A 93 -48.58 14.53 -13.09
C PHE A 93 -49.99 14.05 -12.75
N GLN A 94 -50.20 13.52 -11.54
CA GLN A 94 -51.51 13.04 -11.10
C GLN A 94 -52.57 14.16 -11.09
N SER A 95 -52.21 15.34 -10.57
CA SER A 95 -53.08 16.52 -10.60
C SER A 95 -53.46 16.94 -12.03
N MET A 96 -52.47 16.95 -12.92
CA MET A 96 -52.65 17.38 -14.29
C MET A 96 -53.47 16.37 -15.11
N ALA A 97 -53.19 15.07 -14.95
CA ALA A 97 -53.94 13.99 -15.59
C ALA A 97 -55.42 13.98 -15.17
N ASN A 98 -55.69 14.19 -13.88
CA ASN A 98 -57.07 14.34 -13.39
C ASN A 98 -57.77 15.57 -14.01
N THR A 99 -57.04 16.68 -14.15
CA THR A 99 -57.56 17.89 -14.80
C THR A 99 -57.83 17.67 -16.29
N LEU A 100 -56.96 16.93 -16.99
CA LEU A 100 -57.10 16.58 -18.41
C LEU A 100 -58.35 15.74 -18.66
N ASN A 101 -58.64 14.77 -17.79
CA ASN A 101 -59.87 13.96 -17.87
C ASN A 101 -61.16 14.80 -17.76
N SER A 102 -61.08 16.00 -17.17
CA SER A 102 -62.20 16.95 -17.04
C SER A 102 -62.20 18.07 -18.09
N ALA A 103 -61.28 18.04 -19.06
CA ALA A 103 -61.14 19.11 -20.04
C ALA A 103 -62.36 19.18 -20.98
N GLN A 104 -62.99 20.36 -21.05
CA GLN A 104 -64.24 20.58 -21.78
C GLN A 104 -64.05 20.91 -23.27
N ASN A 105 -62.82 21.16 -23.72
CA ASN A 105 -62.50 21.44 -25.12
C ASN A 105 -61.06 21.06 -25.48
N GLY A 106 -60.81 20.89 -26.79
CA GLY A 106 -59.52 20.44 -27.33
C GLY A 106 -58.36 21.39 -27.09
N ALA A 107 -58.59 22.72 -27.11
CA ALA A 107 -57.54 23.70 -26.86
C ALA A 107 -56.98 23.61 -25.43
N ARG A 108 -57.86 23.42 -24.44
CA ARG A 108 -57.45 23.19 -23.05
C ARG A 108 -56.78 21.83 -22.86
N ALA A 109 -57.23 20.81 -23.57
CA ALA A 109 -56.60 19.50 -23.54
C ALA A 109 -55.16 19.55 -24.08
N ALA A 110 -54.93 20.26 -25.19
CA ALA A 110 -53.60 20.45 -25.76
C ALA A 110 -52.61 21.10 -24.78
N LEU A 111 -53.01 22.21 -24.13
CA LEU A 111 -52.17 22.87 -23.12
C LEU A 111 -51.85 22.00 -21.91
N LEU A 112 -52.73 21.06 -21.56
CA LEU A 112 -52.48 20.12 -20.46
C LEU A 112 -51.54 18.99 -20.88
N VAL A 113 -51.60 18.56 -22.14
CA VAL A 113 -50.66 17.60 -22.73
C VAL A 113 -49.26 18.19 -22.79
N ASP A 114 -49.10 19.43 -23.25
CA ASP A 114 -47.79 20.10 -23.28
C ASP A 114 -47.12 20.12 -21.90
N LYS A 115 -47.89 20.43 -20.86
CA LYS A 115 -47.35 20.41 -19.49
C LYS A 115 -47.10 19.01 -18.94
N LEU A 116 -47.80 17.99 -19.44
CA LEU A 116 -47.50 16.60 -19.08
C LEU A 116 -46.19 16.15 -19.73
N ASP A 117 -45.89 16.67 -20.93
CA ASP A 117 -44.60 16.51 -21.61
C ASP A 117 -43.47 17.17 -20.80
N ASP A 118 -43.64 18.43 -20.38
CA ASP A 118 -42.69 19.11 -19.49
C ASP A 118 -42.42 18.30 -18.20
N ILE A 119 -43.46 17.65 -17.65
CA ILE A 119 -43.29 16.80 -16.47
C ILE A 119 -42.49 15.54 -16.82
N ALA A 120 -42.68 14.95 -17.99
CA ALA A 120 -41.92 13.78 -18.43
C ALA A 120 -40.43 14.09 -18.57
N ASP A 121 -40.09 15.23 -19.19
CA ASP A 121 -38.69 15.71 -19.29
C ASP A 121 -38.06 15.87 -17.90
N LEU A 122 -38.81 16.45 -16.96
CA LEU A 122 -38.36 16.59 -15.59
C LEU A 122 -38.13 15.25 -14.87
N TRP A 123 -38.86 14.19 -15.23
CA TRP A 123 -38.62 12.84 -14.70
C TRP A 123 -37.32 12.24 -15.26
N GLU A 124 -37.04 12.46 -16.55
CA GLU A 124 -35.78 12.04 -17.19
C GLU A 124 -34.59 12.71 -16.47
N ASP A 125 -34.66 14.03 -16.25
CA ASP A 125 -33.68 14.80 -15.47
C ASP A 125 -33.48 14.28 -14.03
N ALA A 126 -34.50 13.67 -13.44
CA ALA A 126 -34.42 13.09 -12.10
C ALA A 126 -33.80 11.69 -12.15
N ASP A 127 -34.09 10.89 -13.19
CA ASP A 127 -33.50 9.57 -13.39
C ASP A 127 -32.00 9.67 -13.72
N ASP A 128 -31.60 10.65 -14.52
CA ASP A 128 -30.20 10.95 -14.81
C ASP A 128 -29.43 11.28 -13.53
N LYS A 129 -29.94 12.21 -12.70
CA LYS A 129 -29.32 12.51 -11.40
C LYS A 129 -29.25 11.30 -10.48
N TYR A 130 -30.24 10.42 -10.53
CA TYR A 130 -30.23 9.18 -9.74
C TYR A 130 -29.15 8.22 -10.22
N THR A 131 -28.95 8.13 -11.54
CA THR A 131 -27.91 7.32 -12.17
C THR A 131 -26.52 7.88 -11.89
N ASP A 132 -26.29 9.17 -12.12
CA ASP A 132 -25.04 9.87 -11.77
C ASP A 132 -24.69 9.67 -10.30
N GLY A 133 -25.70 9.77 -9.43
CA GLY A 133 -25.51 9.58 -8.00
C GLY A 133 -25.08 8.15 -7.62
N LYS A 134 -25.55 7.13 -8.36
CA LYS A 134 -25.08 5.75 -8.15
C LYS A 134 -23.65 5.56 -8.64
N GLU A 135 -23.31 6.11 -9.80
CA GLU A 135 -21.96 6.02 -10.37
C GLU A 135 -20.94 6.65 -9.41
N LEU A 136 -21.24 7.84 -8.87
CA LEU A 136 -20.38 8.46 -7.85
C LEU A 136 -20.21 7.61 -6.59
N ILE A 137 -21.26 6.93 -6.13
CA ILE A 137 -21.16 6.02 -4.98
C ILE A 137 -20.28 4.81 -5.33
N GLU A 138 -20.42 4.24 -6.52
CA GLU A 138 -19.62 3.10 -6.98
C GLU A 138 -18.13 3.46 -7.12
N GLU A 139 -17.83 4.56 -7.80
CA GLU A 139 -16.47 5.11 -7.90
C GLU A 139 -15.90 5.43 -6.51
N GLY A 140 -16.73 6.02 -5.64
CA GLY A 140 -16.32 6.37 -4.30
C GLY A 140 -15.98 5.15 -3.44
N ASN A 141 -16.77 4.08 -3.53
CA ASN A 141 -16.48 2.81 -2.88
C ASN A 141 -15.20 2.16 -3.43
N THR A 142 -14.97 2.26 -4.74
CA THR A 142 -13.73 1.77 -5.37
C THR A 142 -12.51 2.51 -4.82
N ASN A 143 -12.55 3.84 -4.75
CA ASN A 143 -11.48 4.65 -4.17
C ASN A 143 -11.24 4.33 -2.68
N VAL A 144 -12.31 4.08 -1.90
CA VAL A 144 -12.16 3.64 -0.50
C VAL A 144 -11.43 2.30 -0.42
N ALA A 145 -11.84 1.30 -1.22
CA ALA A 145 -11.23 -0.03 -1.22
C ALA A 145 -9.75 0.01 -1.66
N GLU A 146 -9.44 0.76 -2.72
CA GLU A 146 -8.05 0.96 -3.16
C GLU A 146 -7.20 1.67 -2.11
N GLY A 147 -7.81 2.64 -1.42
CA GLY A 147 -7.14 3.36 -0.33
C GLY A 147 -6.86 2.47 0.88
N GLU A 148 -7.79 1.60 1.27
CA GLU A 148 -7.61 0.61 2.32
C GLU A 148 -6.50 -0.40 1.98
N SER A 149 -6.47 -0.89 0.74
CA SER A 149 -5.41 -1.78 0.24
C SER A 149 -4.04 -1.09 0.26
N SER A 150 -3.98 0.18 -0.14
CA SER A 150 -2.74 0.97 -0.09
C SER A 150 -2.25 1.17 1.36
N ILE A 151 -3.17 1.41 2.30
CA ILE A 151 -2.83 1.51 3.73
C ILE A 151 -2.26 0.19 4.25
N GLU A 152 -2.90 -0.94 3.94
CA GLU A 152 -2.42 -2.26 4.37
C GLU A 152 -1.00 -2.55 3.85
N GLN A 153 -0.78 -2.34 2.55
CA GLN A 153 0.54 -2.49 1.94
C GLN A 153 1.57 -1.54 2.58
N GLY A 154 1.17 -0.30 2.84
CA GLY A 154 2.01 0.70 3.51
C GLY A 154 2.42 0.27 4.91
N GLN A 155 1.49 -0.24 5.73
CA GLN A 155 1.76 -0.75 7.07
C GLN A 155 2.71 -1.94 7.06
N ASN A 156 2.53 -2.87 6.11
CA ASN A 156 3.40 -4.02 5.94
C ASN A 156 4.84 -3.60 5.58
N MET A 157 5.00 -2.62 4.71
CA MET A 157 6.32 -2.07 4.35
C MET A 157 6.97 -1.35 5.52
N VAL A 158 6.21 -0.53 6.27
CA VAL A 158 6.74 0.16 7.45
C VAL A 158 7.21 -0.86 8.50
N THR A 159 6.41 -1.89 8.76
CA THR A 159 6.74 -2.94 9.73
C THR A 159 7.99 -3.72 9.30
N SER A 160 8.03 -4.14 8.03
CA SER A 160 9.18 -4.88 7.47
C SER A 160 10.45 -4.03 7.49
N GLY A 161 10.34 -2.75 7.12
CA GLY A 161 11.46 -1.81 7.14
C GLY A 161 12.02 -1.59 8.55
N ARG A 162 11.15 -1.38 9.54
CA ARG A 162 11.56 -1.27 10.96
C ARG A 162 12.25 -2.54 11.44
N SER A 163 11.68 -3.71 11.14
CA SER A 163 12.25 -5.00 11.54
C SER A 163 13.65 -5.21 10.95
N ARG A 164 13.85 -4.92 9.66
CA ARG A 164 15.17 -4.96 9.01
C ARG A 164 16.18 -4.03 9.69
N MET A 165 15.80 -2.79 9.94
CA MET A 165 16.68 -1.82 10.58
C MET A 165 17.04 -2.23 12.01
N GLN A 166 16.07 -2.72 12.80
CA GLN A 166 16.30 -3.22 14.15
C GLN A 166 17.22 -4.46 14.17
N GLN A 167 17.06 -5.37 13.22
CA GLN A 167 17.93 -6.53 13.09
C GLN A 167 19.36 -6.12 12.71
N ALA A 168 19.51 -5.19 11.76
CA ALA A 168 20.81 -4.66 11.37
C ALA A 168 21.50 -3.97 12.55
N GLU A 169 20.76 -3.15 13.30
CA GLU A 169 21.26 -2.45 14.49
C GLU A 169 21.65 -3.45 15.60
N SER A 170 20.77 -4.38 15.96
CA SER A 170 21.07 -5.40 16.98
C SER A 170 22.32 -6.21 16.61
N THR A 171 22.44 -6.59 15.33
CA THR A 171 23.60 -7.35 14.85
C THR A 171 24.87 -6.52 14.90
N TYR A 172 24.79 -5.22 14.57
CA TYR A 172 25.90 -4.30 14.72
C TYR A 172 26.33 -4.18 16.19
N GLN A 173 25.40 -3.93 17.11
CA GLN A 173 25.65 -3.75 18.54
C GLN A 173 26.28 -5.01 19.19
N GLN A 174 25.79 -6.20 18.83
CA GLN A 174 26.38 -7.47 19.30
C GLN A 174 27.84 -7.62 18.87
N ARG A 175 28.21 -7.09 17.70
CA ARG A 175 29.55 -7.23 17.13
C ARG A 175 30.54 -6.19 17.64
N THR A 176 30.08 -4.96 17.87
CA THR A 176 30.95 -3.86 18.34
C THR A 176 31.03 -3.76 19.87
N GLY A 177 30.21 -4.53 20.60
CA GLY A 177 30.25 -4.61 22.05
C GLY A 177 29.72 -3.38 22.80
N LYS A 178 29.22 -2.35 22.09
CA LYS A 178 28.62 -1.15 22.67
C LYS A 178 27.50 -0.60 21.79
N GLY A 179 26.33 -0.39 22.40
CA GLY A 179 25.22 0.35 21.82
C GLY A 179 25.63 1.78 21.47
N LEU A 180 25.13 2.28 20.34
CA LEU A 180 25.54 3.55 19.73
C LEU A 180 25.08 4.81 20.48
N VAL A 181 24.70 4.71 21.75
CA VAL A 181 24.23 5.85 22.57
C VAL A 181 25.21 6.23 23.69
N GLU A 182 26.26 5.43 23.97
CA GLU A 182 27.07 5.62 25.18
C GLU A 182 28.54 6.03 24.94
N GLN A 183 28.92 6.41 23.71
CA GLN A 183 30.31 6.82 23.41
C GLN A 183 30.45 8.19 22.73
N MET A 184 29.61 9.16 23.10
CA MET A 184 29.85 10.59 22.83
C MET A 184 30.21 11.40 24.09
N HIS A 185 30.64 10.76 25.17
CA HIS A 185 31.46 11.43 26.19
C HIS A 185 32.90 10.99 26.00
N LEU A 186 33.60 11.62 25.05
CA LEU A 186 35.04 11.77 25.18
C LEU A 186 35.23 12.86 26.23
N GLU A 187 35.51 12.42 27.46
CA GLU A 187 36.15 13.27 28.47
C GLU A 187 37.36 13.94 27.82
N GLU A 188 37.27 15.25 27.64
CA GLU A 188 38.44 16.11 27.52
C GLU A 188 39.26 15.90 28.80
N GLN A 189 40.27 15.04 28.74
CA GLN A 189 41.33 15.04 29.74
C GLN A 189 42.13 16.34 29.57
N PRO A 190 42.29 17.15 30.63
CA PRO A 190 43.05 18.38 30.55
C PRO A 190 44.53 18.05 30.28
N SER A 191 45.08 18.72 29.27
CA SER A 191 46.50 18.67 28.95
C SER A 191 47.33 19.25 30.10
N GLU A 192 48.06 18.41 30.83
CA GLU A 192 49.16 18.91 31.64
C GLU A 192 50.36 19.20 30.73
N PHE A 193 50.57 20.49 30.47
CA PHE A 193 51.85 21.01 30.00
C PHE A 193 52.60 21.64 31.17
N ASN A 194 53.72 21.00 31.53
CA ASN A 194 54.87 21.43 32.34
C ASN A 194 54.63 22.13 33.70
#